data_AF-A0A1E4F3J4-F1
#
_entry.id   AF-A0A1E4F3J4-F1
#
_cell.length_a   1.000
_cell.length_b   1.000
_cell.length_c   1.000
_cell.angle_alpha   90.00
_cell.angle_beta   90.00
_cell.angle_gamma   90.00
#
_symmetry.space_group_name_H-M   'P 1'
#
loop_
_entity.id
_entity.type
_entity.pdbx_description
1 polymer ?
#
loop_
_entity_poly.entity_id
_entity_poly.type
_entity_poly.pdbx_seq_one_letter_code
_entity_poly.pdbx_strand_id
1 'polypeptide(L)'
;MRRLMGVLLLTTLVAGEPPPTQLMYLSADEELKLAVAIKREYYPWPAMKVGIGQFRGRAFGQIRFFVAPGAGRAQVLRQCRQAALLAFRMFPKMVHLDMDCSPHDDSPEAKAVPWFAASLERDKALKLPLDLTPQRWFDKQGPLTLREDLHKEGNPPDSLSQQLLSNWNKPLKKN
;
A
#
# COMPACT_ATOMS: atom_id res chain seq x y z
N MET A 1 29.84 33.71 -31.96
CA MET A 1 28.66 33.31 -31.18
C MET A 1 28.39 31.81 -31.41
N ARG A 2 28.83 30.94 -30.51
CA ARG A 2 28.62 29.48 -30.60
C ARG A 2 27.44 29.10 -29.71
N ARG A 3 26.31 28.72 -30.32
CA ARG A 3 25.17 28.12 -29.61
C ARG A 3 25.53 26.65 -29.33
N LEU A 4 25.83 26.34 -28.08
CA LEU A 4 25.83 24.97 -27.58
C LEU A 4 24.42 24.71 -27.01
N MET A 5 23.56 24.11 -27.85
CA MET A 5 22.33 23.48 -27.38
C MET A 5 22.73 22.21 -26.65
N GLY A 6 22.82 22.30 -25.32
CA GLY A 6 22.86 21.13 -24.46
C GLY A 6 21.47 20.51 -24.44
N VAL A 7 21.32 19.40 -25.15
CA VAL A 7 20.15 18.52 -25.09
C VAL A 7 20.02 18.03 -23.64
N LEU A 8 19.05 18.57 -22.91
CA LEU A 8 18.63 18.01 -21.63
C LEU A 8 17.80 16.76 -21.96
N LEU A 9 18.47 15.61 -22.05
CA LEU A 9 17.81 14.32 -22.07
C LEU A 9 17.15 14.14 -20.70
N LEU A 10 15.88 14.54 -20.58
CA LEU A 10 15.04 14.08 -19.48
C LEU A 10 15.02 12.55 -19.57
N THR A 11 15.62 11.90 -18.59
CA THR A 11 15.38 10.49 -18.32
C THR A 11 13.90 10.34 -18.02
N THR A 12 13.10 10.07 -19.05
CA THR A 12 11.79 9.45 -18.93
C THR A 12 12.03 8.04 -18.40
N LEU A 13 12.21 7.94 -17.08
CA LEU A 13 11.97 6.69 -16.38
C LEU A 13 10.57 6.27 -16.77
N VAL A 14 10.49 5.10 -17.39
CA VAL A 14 9.26 4.42 -17.78
C VAL A 14 8.45 4.18 -16.50
N ALA A 15 7.70 5.19 -16.07
CA ALA A 15 6.57 5.01 -15.17
C ALA A 15 5.47 4.42 -16.04
N GLY A 16 5.54 3.11 -16.25
CA GLY A 16 4.42 2.38 -16.87
C GLY A 16 3.15 2.76 -16.13
N GLU A 17 2.07 2.98 -16.88
CA GLU A 17 0.78 3.28 -16.27
C GLU A 17 0.47 2.20 -15.21
N PRO A 18 0.01 2.60 -14.01
CA PRO A 18 -0.29 1.64 -12.99
C PRO A 18 -1.36 0.66 -13.51
N PRO A 19 -1.23 -0.65 -13.20
CA PRO A 19 -2.19 -1.63 -13.70
C PRO A 19 -3.60 -1.32 -13.19
N PRO A 20 -4.64 -1.63 -13.99
CA PRO A 20 -6.01 -1.46 -13.56
C PRO A 20 -6.32 -2.35 -12.36
N THR A 21 -7.20 -1.88 -11.47
CA THR A 21 -7.67 -2.70 -10.33
C THR A 21 -8.56 -3.84 -10.82
N GLN A 22 -8.17 -5.08 -10.52
CA GLN A 22 -8.93 -6.28 -10.76
C GLN A 22 -9.81 -6.64 -9.55
N LEU A 23 -11.09 -6.94 -9.81
CA LEU A 23 -12.02 -7.51 -8.82
C LEU A 23 -12.03 -9.04 -8.94
N MET A 24 -12.20 -9.75 -7.83
CA MET A 24 -12.22 -11.21 -7.81
C MET A 24 -13.61 -11.81 -8.05
N TYR A 25 -14.65 -10.98 -8.00
CA TYR A 25 -16.06 -11.33 -8.18
C TYR A 25 -16.60 -12.38 -7.18
N LEU A 26 -16.01 -12.46 -5.98
CA LEU A 26 -16.55 -13.28 -4.89
C LEU A 26 -17.71 -12.56 -4.18
N SER A 27 -17.63 -11.24 -4.08
CA SER A 27 -18.71 -10.34 -3.62
C SER A 27 -18.60 -9.00 -4.35
N ALA A 28 -19.00 -8.99 -5.63
CA ALA A 28 -18.70 -7.91 -6.59
C ALA A 28 -19.04 -6.50 -6.09
N ASP A 29 -20.19 -6.30 -5.46
CA ASP A 29 -20.61 -4.99 -4.94
C ASP A 29 -19.72 -4.50 -3.79
N GLU A 30 -19.35 -5.40 -2.88
CA GLU A 30 -18.48 -5.09 -1.75
C GLU A 30 -17.05 -4.81 -2.24
N GLU A 31 -16.56 -5.61 -3.18
CA GLU A 31 -15.26 -5.45 -3.82
C GLU A 31 -15.16 -4.12 -4.56
N LEU A 32 -16.17 -3.78 -5.37
CA LEU A 32 -16.23 -2.51 -6.09
C LEU A 32 -16.28 -1.33 -5.10
N LYS A 33 -17.08 -1.45 -4.04
CA LYS A 33 -17.17 -0.43 -3.00
C LYS A 33 -15.81 -0.20 -2.32
N LEU A 34 -15.08 -1.27 -1.99
CA LEU A 34 -13.74 -1.18 -1.41
C LEU A 34 -12.73 -0.58 -2.40
N ALA A 35 -12.72 -1.04 -3.66
CA ALA A 35 -11.83 -0.53 -4.70
C ALA A 35 -12.04 0.98 -4.94
N VAL A 36 -13.29 1.44 -4.99
CA VAL A 36 -13.64 2.87 -5.11
C VAL A 36 -13.18 3.65 -3.89
N ALA A 37 -13.37 3.13 -2.68
CA ALA A 37 -12.91 3.80 -1.47
C ALA A 37 -11.38 3.94 -1.43
N ILE A 38 -10.64 2.87 -1.75
CA ILE A 38 -9.18 2.90 -1.86
C ILE A 38 -8.73 3.93 -2.91
N LYS A 39 -9.37 3.97 -4.08
CA LYS A 39 -9.05 4.94 -5.14
C LYS A 39 -9.23 6.40 -4.69
N ARG A 40 -10.21 6.66 -3.81
CA ARG A 40 -10.49 8.00 -3.26
C ARG A 40 -9.48 8.46 -2.21
N GLU A 41 -8.69 7.56 -1.64
CA GLU A 41 -7.64 7.91 -0.68
C GLU A 41 -6.37 8.48 -1.35
N TYR A 42 -6.31 8.49 -2.69
CA TYR A 42 -5.16 8.98 -3.47
C TYR A 42 -3.82 8.37 -3.03
N TYR A 43 -3.84 7.08 -2.74
CA TYR A 43 -2.65 6.36 -2.35
C TYR A 43 -1.55 6.40 -3.43
N PRO A 44 -0.27 6.56 -3.05
CA PRO A 44 0.85 6.53 -4.00
C PRO A 44 0.91 5.24 -4.81
N TRP A 45 0.55 4.12 -4.18
CA TRP A 45 0.58 2.79 -4.77
C TRP A 45 -0.87 2.31 -4.99
N PRO A 46 -1.35 2.20 -6.24
CA PRO A 46 -2.74 1.81 -6.51
C PRO A 46 -2.98 0.33 -6.19
N ALA A 47 -4.23 0.00 -5.84
CA ALA A 47 -4.64 -1.39 -5.69
C ALA A 47 -4.68 -2.09 -7.05
N MET A 48 -3.95 -3.20 -7.20
CA MET A 48 -4.01 -4.08 -8.37
C MET A 48 -5.14 -5.08 -8.25
N LYS A 49 -5.44 -5.53 -7.03
CA LYS A 49 -6.43 -6.58 -6.79
C LYS A 49 -7.19 -6.32 -5.51
N VAL A 50 -8.50 -6.53 -5.58
CA VAL A 50 -9.40 -6.46 -4.43
C VAL A 50 -10.32 -7.67 -4.48
N GLY A 51 -10.42 -8.39 -3.36
CA GLY A 51 -11.30 -9.54 -3.20
C GLY A 51 -12.02 -9.49 -1.87
N ILE A 52 -13.29 -9.90 -1.85
CA ILE A 52 -14.05 -10.10 -0.61
C ILE A 52 -14.84 -11.39 -0.74
N GLY A 53 -14.48 -12.39 0.06
CA GLY A 53 -15.21 -13.66 0.15
C GLY A 53 -16.06 -13.72 1.41
N GLN A 54 -17.25 -14.32 1.30
CA GLN A 54 -18.13 -14.56 2.44
C GLN A 54 -18.22 -16.05 2.77
N PHE A 55 -18.10 -16.39 4.05
CA PHE A 55 -18.27 -17.76 4.53
C PHE A 55 -18.93 -17.76 5.91
N ARG A 56 -20.07 -18.48 6.03
CA ARG A 56 -20.82 -18.63 7.30
C ARG A 56 -21.08 -17.29 8.03
N GLY A 57 -21.49 -16.26 7.28
CA GLY A 57 -21.81 -14.94 7.83
C GLY A 57 -20.60 -14.06 8.19
N ARG A 58 -19.38 -14.51 7.90
CA ARG A 58 -18.13 -13.75 8.07
C ARG A 58 -17.57 -13.38 6.70
N ALA A 59 -16.89 -12.24 6.61
CA ALA A 59 -16.20 -11.80 5.42
C ALA A 59 -14.67 -11.86 5.57
N PHE A 60 -13.99 -12.19 4.48
CA PHE A 60 -12.55 -12.32 4.36
C PHE A 60 -12.12 -11.45 3.17
N GLY A 61 -11.24 -10.49 3.42
CA GLY A 61 -10.77 -9.56 2.39
C GLY A 61 -9.39 -9.93 1.87
N GLN A 62 -9.10 -9.52 0.65
CA GLN A 62 -7.76 -9.47 0.09
C GLN A 62 -7.54 -8.11 -0.60
N ILE A 63 -6.38 -7.49 -0.38
CA ILE A 63 -5.94 -6.30 -1.13
C ILE A 63 -4.49 -6.49 -1.56
N ARG A 64 -4.23 -6.36 -2.86
CA ARG A 64 -2.87 -6.32 -3.41
C ARG A 64 -2.56 -4.94 -3.99
N PHE A 65 -1.42 -4.37 -3.61
CA PHE A 65 -0.96 -3.08 -4.13
C PHE A 65 0.18 -3.22 -5.13
N PHE A 66 0.16 -2.37 -6.16
CA PHE A 66 1.25 -2.20 -7.11
C PHE A 66 2.33 -1.37 -6.44
N VAL A 67 3.53 -1.91 -6.26
CA VAL A 67 4.65 -1.18 -5.67
C VAL A 67 5.84 -1.22 -6.61
N ALA A 68 6.27 -0.04 -7.07
CA ALA A 68 7.42 0.06 -7.96
C ALA A 68 8.75 -0.17 -7.20
N PRO A 69 9.80 -0.67 -7.88
CA PRO A 69 11.14 -0.77 -7.30
C PRO A 69 11.61 0.56 -6.68
N GLY A 70 12.24 0.48 -5.51
CA GLY A 70 12.73 1.67 -4.79
C GLY A 70 11.69 2.35 -3.89
N ALA A 71 10.48 1.79 -3.77
CA ALA A 71 9.49 2.26 -2.81
C ALA A 71 10.02 2.21 -1.37
N GLY A 72 9.77 3.28 -0.62
CA GLY A 72 10.13 3.36 0.79
C GLY A 72 9.28 2.40 1.62
N ARG A 73 9.93 1.54 2.42
CA ARG A 73 9.24 0.56 3.26
C ARG A 73 8.18 1.20 4.16
N ALA A 74 8.51 2.32 4.81
CA ALA A 74 7.59 2.96 5.73
C ALA A 74 6.40 3.58 4.99
N GLN A 75 6.59 4.08 3.77
CA GLN A 75 5.50 4.55 2.91
C GLN A 75 4.53 3.42 2.58
N VAL A 76 5.04 2.26 2.15
CA VAL A 76 4.21 1.07 1.85
C VAL A 76 3.43 0.64 3.10
N LEU A 77 4.11 0.50 4.24
CA LEU A 77 3.46 0.09 5.49
C LEU A 77 2.41 1.12 5.97
N ARG A 78 2.66 2.43 5.85
CA ARG A 78 1.65 3.46 6.17
C ARG A 78 0.39 3.27 5.34
N GLN A 79 0.54 3.09 4.04
CA GLN A 79 -0.58 2.89 3.14
C GLN A 79 -1.34 1.60 3.44
N CYS A 80 -0.64 0.47 3.58
CA CYS A 80 -1.27 -0.80 3.88
C CYS A 80 -2.05 -0.75 5.19
N ARG A 81 -1.50 -0.10 6.22
CA ARG A 81 -2.20 0.11 7.50
C ARG A 81 -3.47 0.96 7.31
N GLN A 82 -3.40 2.06 6.57
CA GLN A 82 -4.56 2.92 6.32
C GLN A 82 -5.66 2.17 5.56
N ALA A 83 -5.29 1.44 4.52
CA ALA A 83 -6.20 0.62 3.73
C ALA A 83 -6.84 -0.50 4.58
N ALA A 84 -6.07 -1.14 5.47
CA ALA A 84 -6.60 -2.15 6.39
C ALA A 84 -7.67 -1.57 7.32
N LEU A 85 -7.37 -0.44 7.96
CA LEU A 85 -8.29 0.23 8.87
C LEU A 85 -9.55 0.72 8.13
N LEU A 86 -9.40 1.22 6.90
CA LEU A 86 -10.51 1.59 6.03
C LEU A 86 -11.41 0.39 5.75
N ALA A 87 -10.84 -0.72 5.27
CA ALA A 87 -11.58 -1.94 4.95
C ALA A 87 -12.36 -2.47 6.17
N PHE A 88 -11.69 -2.61 7.33
CA PHE A 88 -12.37 -3.06 8.54
C PHE A 88 -13.49 -2.11 8.97
N ARG A 89 -13.31 -0.79 8.88
CA ARG A 89 -14.38 0.16 9.23
C ARG A 89 -15.57 0.08 8.27
N MET A 90 -15.31 -0.10 6.98
CA MET A 90 -16.35 -0.17 5.95
C MET A 90 -17.15 -1.47 5.98
N PHE A 91 -16.52 -2.58 6.37
CA PHE A 91 -17.11 -3.91 6.35
C PHE A 91 -17.08 -4.52 7.76
N PRO A 92 -18.11 -4.28 8.60
CA PRO A 92 -18.15 -4.77 9.98
C PRO A 92 -18.05 -6.30 10.12
N LYS A 93 -18.53 -7.04 9.11
CA LYS A 93 -18.45 -8.51 9.06
C LYS A 93 -17.09 -9.04 8.61
N MET A 94 -16.19 -8.17 8.14
CA MET A 94 -14.84 -8.56 7.76
C MET A 94 -14.04 -8.89 9.01
N VAL A 95 -13.75 -10.17 9.20
CA VAL A 95 -12.99 -10.68 10.36
C VAL A 95 -11.51 -10.76 10.06
N HIS A 96 -11.15 -10.86 8.78
CA HIS A 96 -9.80 -11.09 8.33
C HIS A 96 -9.51 -10.34 7.03
N LEU A 97 -8.28 -9.87 6.87
CA LEU A 97 -7.82 -9.19 5.67
C LEU A 97 -6.38 -9.60 5.36
N ASP A 98 -6.20 -10.23 4.21
CA ASP A 98 -4.87 -10.48 3.65
C ASP A 98 -4.44 -9.30 2.78
N MET A 99 -3.20 -8.87 2.97
CA MET A 99 -2.64 -7.75 2.24
C MET A 99 -1.26 -8.09 1.74
N ASP A 100 -0.99 -7.73 0.49
CA ASP A 100 0.33 -7.90 -0.06
C ASP A 100 0.68 -6.82 -1.10
N CYS A 101 1.96 -6.74 -1.46
CA CYS A 101 2.48 -5.79 -2.42
C CYS A 101 3.47 -6.46 -3.36
N SER A 102 3.39 -6.13 -4.65
CA SER A 102 4.27 -6.64 -5.69
C SER A 102 4.40 -5.61 -6.83
N PRO A 103 5.51 -5.60 -7.59
CA PRO A 103 5.64 -4.78 -8.80
C PRO A 103 4.74 -5.24 -9.96
N HIS A 104 4.12 -6.41 -9.89
CA HIS A 104 3.14 -6.90 -10.87
C HIS A 104 2.21 -7.93 -10.22
N ASP A 105 1.08 -8.25 -10.86
CA ASP A 105 0.21 -9.31 -10.34
C ASP A 105 0.75 -10.71 -10.71
N ASP A 106 1.48 -11.32 -9.78
CA ASP A 106 1.97 -12.70 -9.86
C ASP A 106 1.00 -13.74 -9.25
N SER A 107 -0.23 -13.35 -8.91
CA SER A 107 -1.23 -14.26 -8.33
C SER A 107 -1.54 -15.48 -9.20
N PRO A 108 -1.54 -15.40 -10.55
CA PRO A 108 -1.78 -16.58 -11.39
C PRO A 108 -0.64 -17.61 -11.36
N GLU A 109 0.53 -17.24 -10.84
CA GLU A 109 1.71 -18.10 -10.81
C GLU A 109 1.66 -19.07 -9.64
N ALA A 110 2.34 -20.22 -9.79
CA ALA A 110 2.36 -21.28 -8.77
C ALA A 110 3.01 -20.84 -7.43
N LYS A 111 3.81 -19.77 -7.43
CA LYS A 111 4.48 -19.22 -6.25
C LYS A 111 4.52 -17.70 -6.32
N ALA A 112 3.54 -17.03 -5.73
CA ALA A 112 3.57 -15.58 -5.57
C ALA A 112 4.78 -15.14 -4.72
N VAL A 113 5.38 -14.00 -5.07
CA VAL A 113 6.65 -13.50 -4.53
C VAL A 113 6.46 -12.07 -4.01
N PRO A 114 5.56 -11.84 -3.03
CA PRO A 114 5.27 -10.49 -2.57
C PRO A 114 6.47 -9.89 -1.83
N TRP A 115 6.69 -8.59 -2.04
CA TRP A 115 7.70 -7.80 -1.33
C TRP A 115 7.29 -7.45 0.10
N PHE A 116 5.98 -7.32 0.30
CA PHE A 116 5.33 -7.21 1.60
C PHE A 116 4.12 -8.13 1.59
N ALA A 117 3.91 -8.88 2.67
CA ALA A 117 2.67 -9.61 2.90
C ALA A 117 2.34 -9.65 4.39
N ALA A 118 1.08 -9.41 4.73
CA ALA A 118 0.55 -9.46 6.08
C ALA A 118 -0.87 -10.02 6.08
N SER A 119 -1.18 -10.76 7.14
CA SER A 119 -2.47 -11.40 7.35
C SER A 119 -3.04 -10.84 8.65
N LEU A 120 -4.17 -10.11 8.55
CA LEU A 120 -4.65 -9.22 9.60
C LEU A 120 -5.98 -9.69 10.16
N GLU A 121 -6.09 -9.76 11.49
CA GLU A 121 -7.36 -9.96 12.18
C GLU A 121 -7.98 -8.61 12.56
N ARG A 122 -9.27 -8.44 12.29
CA ARG A 122 -10.02 -7.21 12.60
C ARG A 122 -9.84 -6.76 14.05
N ASP A 123 -10.07 -7.68 14.99
CA ASP A 123 -10.12 -7.38 16.42
C ASP A 123 -8.77 -6.90 16.95
N LYS A 124 -7.67 -7.40 16.38
CA LYS A 124 -6.31 -6.95 16.69
C LYS A 124 -6.04 -5.60 16.02
N ALA A 125 -6.31 -5.48 14.72
CA ALA A 125 -6.07 -4.29 13.92
C ALA A 125 -6.74 -3.03 14.50
N LEU A 126 -8.01 -3.13 14.91
CA LEU A 126 -8.78 -2.00 15.41
C LEU A 126 -8.46 -1.60 16.85
N LYS A 127 -7.86 -2.50 17.65
CA LYS A 127 -7.47 -2.23 19.06
C LYS A 127 -6.07 -1.65 19.20
N LEU A 128 -5.22 -1.78 18.19
CA LEU A 128 -3.87 -1.25 18.27
C LEU A 128 -3.83 0.28 18.24
N PRO A 129 -3.00 0.91 19.09
CA PRO A 129 -2.83 2.36 19.10
C PRO A 129 -2.39 2.93 17.74
N LEU A 130 -2.91 4.12 17.40
CA LEU A 130 -2.64 4.77 16.13
C LEU A 130 -1.27 5.46 16.06
N ASP A 131 -0.71 5.83 17.21
CA ASP A 131 0.61 6.46 17.40
C ASP A 131 1.79 5.51 17.19
N LEU A 132 1.55 4.19 17.16
CA LEU A 132 2.58 3.23 16.77
C LEU A 132 3.09 3.53 15.35
N THR A 133 4.41 3.47 15.20
CA THR A 133 5.05 3.47 13.88
C THR A 133 4.45 2.34 13.02
N PRO A 134 4.34 2.51 11.70
CA PRO A 134 3.74 1.51 10.81
C PRO A 134 4.33 0.10 10.98
N GLN A 135 5.65 -0.02 11.07
CA GLN A 135 6.31 -1.31 11.26
C GLN A 135 5.91 -1.98 12.58
N ARG A 136 6.04 -1.27 13.71
CA ARG A 136 5.60 -1.78 15.02
C ARG A 136 4.11 -2.11 15.07
N TRP A 137 3.28 -1.44 14.27
CA TRP A 137 1.86 -1.78 14.16
C TRP A 137 1.67 -3.15 13.51
N PHE A 138 2.40 -3.46 12.43
CA PHE A 138 2.37 -4.78 11.78
C PHE A 138 3.03 -5.89 12.59
N ASP A 139 4.14 -5.60 13.28
CA ASP A 139 4.83 -6.56 14.15
C ASP A 139 3.91 -7.11 15.26
N LYS A 140 2.86 -6.37 15.62
CA LYS A 140 1.84 -6.76 16.61
C LYS A 140 0.63 -7.50 16.04
N GLN A 141 0.49 -7.63 14.71
CA GLN A 141 -0.64 -8.31 14.07
C GLN A 141 -0.42 -9.82 13.96
N GLY A 142 0.80 -10.23 13.61
CA GLY A 142 1.14 -11.62 13.32
C GLY A 142 2.33 -11.74 12.37
N PRO A 143 2.45 -12.88 11.64
CA PRO A 143 3.50 -13.09 10.65
C PRO A 143 3.51 -12.00 9.57
N LEU A 144 4.70 -11.49 9.30
CA LEU A 144 4.94 -10.40 8.36
C LEU A 144 6.07 -10.81 7.41
N THR A 145 5.80 -10.71 6.10
CA THR A 145 6.84 -10.82 5.08
C THR A 145 7.31 -9.41 4.71
N LEU A 146 8.62 -9.17 4.79
CA LEU A 146 9.27 -7.94 4.34
C LEU A 146 10.56 -8.29 3.62
N ARG A 147 10.59 -8.10 2.29
CA ARG A 147 11.78 -8.33 1.48
C ARG A 147 12.71 -7.12 1.45
N GLU A 148 13.93 -7.35 0.99
CA GLU A 148 14.96 -6.30 0.87
C GLU A 148 14.69 -5.33 -0.28
N ASP A 149 13.86 -5.73 -1.25
CA ASP A 149 13.40 -4.91 -2.38
C ASP A 149 12.68 -3.62 -1.95
N LEU A 150 12.14 -3.60 -0.72
CA LEU A 150 11.62 -2.39 -0.09
C LEU A 150 12.75 -1.64 0.63
N HIS A 151 13.11 -0.47 0.09
CA HIS A 151 14.18 0.37 0.62
C HIS A 151 13.91 0.70 2.10
N LYS A 152 14.85 0.33 2.98
CA LYS A 152 14.83 0.73 4.39
C LYS A 152 15.04 2.24 4.46
N GLU A 153 14.02 2.98 4.85
CA GLU A 153 14.18 4.42 5.14
C GLU A 153 15.09 4.58 6.37
N GLY A 154 16.11 5.44 6.27
CA GLY A 154 17.06 5.67 7.38
C GLY A 154 16.46 6.41 8.58
N ASN A 155 15.43 7.24 8.36
CA ASN A 155 14.64 7.92 9.39
C ASN A 155 13.20 8.13 8.89
N PRO A 156 12.35 7.08 8.91
CA PRO A 156 10.97 7.22 8.50
C PRO A 156 10.19 8.07 9.52
N PRO A 157 9.40 9.08 9.10
CA PRO A 157 8.55 9.81 10.03
C PRO A 157 7.49 8.87 10.63
N ASP A 158 7.27 8.97 11.93
CA ASP A 158 6.32 8.16 12.69
C ASP A 158 4.87 8.45 12.27
N SER A 159 4.61 9.67 11.76
CA SER A 159 3.28 10.12 11.32
C SER A 159 3.30 10.98 10.07
N LEU A 160 2.15 11.10 9.41
CA LEU A 160 1.93 12.01 8.28
C LEU A 160 2.21 13.47 8.69
N SER A 161 1.81 13.86 9.90
CA SER A 161 2.05 15.19 10.44
C SER A 161 3.55 15.48 10.59
N GLN A 162 4.34 14.51 11.06
CA GLN A 162 5.80 14.64 11.11
C GLN A 162 6.43 14.73 9.71
N GLN A 163 5.92 13.96 8.74
CA GLN A 163 6.37 14.05 7.35
C GLN A 163 6.12 15.46 6.77
N LEU A 164 4.93 16.02 6.99
CA LEU A 164 4.57 17.37 6.56
C LEU A 164 5.44 18.44 7.22
N LEU A 165 5.66 18.36 8.54
CA LEU A 165 6.56 19.26 9.29
C LEU A 165 8.01 19.18 8.78
N SER A 166 8.51 17.97 8.50
CA SER A 166 9.86 17.77 7.99
C SER A 166 10.07 18.34 6.58
N ASN A 167 9.01 18.38 5.77
CA ASN A 167 9.05 18.93 4.42
C ASN A 167 8.84 20.45 4.40
N TRP A 168 8.02 20.98 5.31
CA TRP A 168 7.81 22.42 5.49
C TRP A 168 9.09 23.16 5.93
N ASN A 169 9.90 22.51 6.76
CA ASN A 169 11.16 23.08 7.26
C ASN A 169 12.34 22.98 6.29
N LYS A 170 12.15 22.43 5.08
CA LYS A 170 13.21 22.41 4.07
C LYS A 170 13.15 23.71 3.25
N PRO A 171 14.26 24.46 3.13
CA PRO A 171 14.29 25.63 2.25
C PRO A 171 13.99 25.17 0.82
N LEU A 172 13.06 25.87 0.17
CA LEU A 172 12.80 25.70 -1.26
C LEU A 172 14.12 25.93 -2.00
N LYS A 173 14.71 24.85 -2.52
CA LYS A 173 15.85 24.98 -3.44
C LYS A 173 15.32 25.68 -4.69
N LYS A 174 15.71 26.94 -4.86
CA LYS A 174 15.59 27.64 -6.14
C LYS A 174 16.47 26.88 -7.13
N ASN A 175 15.84 26.26 -8.13
CA ASN A 175 16.53 25.85 -9.35
C ASN A 175 16.76 27.09 -10.22
#